data_AF-A0A2E9QW53-F1
#
_entry.id   AF-A0A2E9QW53-F1
#
_cell.length_a   1.000
_cell.length_b   1.000
_cell.length_c   1.000
_cell.angle_alpha   90.00
_cell.angle_beta   90.00
_cell.angle_gamma   90.00
#
_symmetry.space_group_name_H-M   'P 1'
#
loop_
_entity.id
_entity.type
_entity.pdbx_description
1 polymer ?
#
loop_
_entity_poly.entity_id
_entity_poly.type
_entity_poly.pdbx_seq_one_letter_code
_entity_poly.pdbx_strand_id
1 'polypeptide(L)'
;MGFLVGQRNYTNTIFAREDGEDDRGSRFQSIYQRPGFSNVFNTGLQWNALLRMSHVRMSVGFALPFSLLQPGDVQLEHEIDGKKELVRIQSLQPYEFRFGLGGEYSWGRFTPYLDLMGTIHVVHTQMSIEEISLDYASTHFSFSTRAGVRIRLRSYFYVDVYGEFGFMGSLTWNSGVSVGFRTP
;
A
#
# COMPACT_ATOMS: atom_id res chain seq x y z
N MET A 1 -10.74 9.32 -9.74
CA MET A 1 -10.87 8.67 -8.42
C MET A 1 -11.21 7.21 -8.66
N GLY A 2 -10.73 6.30 -7.83
CA GLY A 2 -11.04 4.89 -7.97
C GLY A 2 -10.97 4.12 -6.68
N PHE A 3 -11.40 2.87 -6.79
CA PHE A 3 -11.28 1.87 -5.73
C PHE A 3 -10.18 0.89 -6.11
N LEU A 4 -9.47 0.42 -5.10
CA LEU A 4 -8.47 -0.63 -5.22
C LEU A 4 -8.80 -1.79 -4.30
N VAL A 5 -8.39 -2.98 -4.72
CA VAL A 5 -8.43 -4.22 -3.94
C VAL A 5 -7.16 -4.98 -4.25
N GLY A 6 -6.48 -5.45 -3.21
CA GLY A 6 -5.20 -6.10 -3.39
C GLY A 6 -4.68 -6.72 -2.12
N GLN A 7 -3.40 -7.08 -2.19
CA GLN A 7 -2.73 -7.82 -1.14
C GLN A 7 -1.31 -7.29 -0.96
N ARG A 8 -0.92 -7.15 0.30
CA ARG A 8 0.39 -6.66 0.72
C ARG A 8 1.10 -7.69 1.58
N ASN A 9 2.41 -7.66 1.55
CA ASN A 9 3.28 -8.46 2.40
C ASN A 9 4.26 -7.54 3.12
N TYR A 10 4.17 -7.48 4.44
CA TYR A 10 5.01 -6.62 5.29
C TYR A 10 6.07 -7.41 6.07
N THR A 11 6.31 -8.69 5.73
CA THR A 11 7.26 -9.58 6.43
C THR A 11 8.68 -9.00 6.55
N ASN A 12 9.07 -8.14 5.60
CA ASN A 12 10.39 -7.52 5.54
C ASN A 12 10.38 -6.01 5.84
N THR A 13 9.28 -5.47 6.36
CA THR A 13 9.15 -4.04 6.67
C THR A 13 9.65 -3.77 8.09
N ILE A 14 10.48 -2.73 8.26
CA ILE A 14 11.02 -2.35 9.58
C ILE A 14 10.20 -1.20 10.15
N PHE A 15 9.61 -1.40 11.33
CA PHE A 15 8.85 -0.38 12.03
C PHE A 15 9.73 0.28 13.09
N ALA A 16 9.75 1.61 13.09
CA ALA A 16 10.40 2.43 14.09
C ALA A 16 9.34 3.01 15.02
N ARG A 17 9.67 3.15 16.31
CA ARG A 17 8.79 3.75 17.31
C ARG A 17 8.66 5.25 17.03
N GLU A 18 7.44 5.75 17.06
CA GLU A 18 7.14 7.18 16.97
C GLU A 18 7.15 7.70 18.43
N ASP A 19 8.28 8.28 18.84
CA ASP A 19 8.63 8.83 20.17
C ASP A 19 7.73 8.52 21.39
N GLY A 20 8.32 7.88 22.41
CA GLY A 20 7.72 7.76 23.74
C GLY A 20 8.77 7.63 24.84
N GLU A 21 8.75 8.59 25.77
CA GLU A 21 9.60 8.76 26.96
C GLU A 21 9.29 7.70 28.04
N ASP A 22 9.42 6.42 27.70
CA ASP A 22 9.26 5.34 28.67
C ASP A 22 10.38 4.30 28.50
N ASP A 23 11.24 4.23 29.52
CA ASP A 23 12.43 3.39 29.61
C ASP A 23 12.13 1.89 29.41
N ARG A 24 10.89 1.48 29.66
CA ARG A 24 10.43 0.10 29.45
C ARG A 24 10.32 -0.27 27.96
N GLY A 25 9.94 0.67 27.10
CA GLY A 25 9.79 0.44 25.66
C GLY A 25 11.12 0.25 24.90
N SER A 26 12.25 0.59 25.52
CA SER A 26 13.59 0.42 24.94
C SER A 26 14.02 -1.06 24.82
N ARG A 27 13.55 -1.93 25.73
CA ARG A 27 13.89 -3.37 25.77
C ARG A 27 13.31 -4.18 24.63
N PHE A 28 12.30 -3.63 23.97
CA PHE A 28 11.52 -4.34 22.98
C PHE A 28 11.86 -3.97 21.53
N GLN A 29 12.84 -3.08 21.31
CA GLN A 29 13.18 -2.53 19.99
C GLN A 29 13.53 -3.58 18.92
N SER A 30 14.04 -4.76 19.30
CA SER A 30 14.45 -5.82 18.37
C SER A 30 13.27 -6.60 17.77
N ILE A 31 12.14 -6.67 18.48
CA ILE A 31 10.96 -7.47 18.11
C ILE A 31 10.11 -6.75 17.05
N TYR A 32 10.15 -5.42 17.05
CA TYR A 32 9.35 -4.57 16.15
C TYR A 32 10.01 -4.29 14.81
N GLN A 33 11.22 -4.82 14.59
CA GLN A 33 11.93 -4.60 13.33
C GLN A 33 11.30 -5.35 12.16
N ARG A 34 10.38 -6.30 12.37
CA ARG A 34 9.66 -7.02 11.30
C ARG A 34 8.28 -7.50 11.77
N PRO A 35 7.17 -7.01 11.23
CA PRO A 35 5.88 -7.64 11.44
C PRO A 35 5.81 -8.97 10.69
N GLY A 36 5.25 -9.99 11.32
CA GLY A 36 4.90 -11.27 10.69
C GLY A 36 3.68 -11.20 9.76
N PHE A 37 3.47 -10.10 9.03
CA PHE A 37 2.30 -9.90 8.19
C PHE A 37 2.54 -10.35 6.75
N SER A 38 2.31 -11.63 6.50
CA SER A 38 2.21 -12.13 5.13
C SER A 38 0.79 -11.95 4.61
N ASN A 39 0.65 -11.47 3.37
CA ASN A 39 -0.61 -11.55 2.62
C ASN A 39 -1.82 -10.81 3.21
N VAL A 40 -1.60 -9.63 3.79
CA VAL A 40 -2.67 -8.77 4.30
C VAL A 40 -3.53 -8.28 3.15
N PHE A 41 -4.83 -8.51 3.24
CA PHE A 41 -5.79 -8.10 2.24
C PHE A 41 -6.18 -6.63 2.47
N ASN A 42 -6.10 -5.83 1.41
CA ASN A 42 -6.31 -4.40 1.47
C ASN A 42 -7.38 -3.97 0.46
N THR A 43 -8.25 -3.06 0.88
CA THR A 43 -9.20 -2.35 0.00
C THR A 43 -9.01 -0.87 0.19
N GLY A 44 -9.27 -0.02 -0.80
CA GLY A 44 -8.99 1.40 -0.57
C GLY A 44 -9.46 2.35 -1.63
N LEU A 45 -9.29 3.63 -1.32
CA LEU A 45 -9.53 4.72 -2.24
C LEU A 45 -8.22 5.17 -2.88
N GLN A 46 -8.30 5.61 -4.12
CA GLN A 46 -7.17 6.21 -4.80
C GLN A 46 -7.55 7.40 -5.68
N TRP A 47 -6.58 8.30 -5.79
CA TRP A 47 -6.61 9.47 -6.65
C TRP A 47 -5.37 9.46 -7.51
N ASN A 48 -5.54 9.59 -8.82
CA ASN A 48 -4.46 9.60 -9.78
C ASN A 48 -4.63 10.80 -10.71
N ALA A 49 -3.56 11.57 -10.87
CA ALA A 49 -3.37 12.54 -11.93
C ALA A 49 -2.54 11.87 -13.05
N LEU A 50 -2.94 12.09 -14.29
CA LEU A 50 -2.32 11.46 -15.46
C LEU A 50 -1.94 12.53 -16.48
N LEU A 51 -0.66 12.57 -16.83
CA LEU A 51 -0.15 13.36 -17.96
C LEU A 51 0.15 12.42 -19.11
N ARG A 52 -0.27 12.80 -20.32
CA ARG A 52 -0.16 11.97 -21.51
C ARG A 52 0.33 12.81 -22.67
N MET A 53 1.42 12.38 -23.29
CA MET A 53 2.00 13.04 -24.44
C MET A 53 2.35 11.98 -25.49
N SER A 54 1.65 12.01 -26.61
CA SER A 54 1.74 11.00 -27.68
C SER A 54 1.43 9.58 -27.17
N HIS A 55 2.47 8.82 -26.84
CA HIS A 55 2.38 7.45 -26.33
C HIS A 55 2.97 7.31 -24.93
N VAL A 56 3.56 8.39 -24.40
CA VAL A 56 4.14 8.40 -23.06
C VAL A 56 3.06 8.78 -22.07
N ARG A 57 2.94 7.98 -21.01
CA ARG A 57 2.05 8.22 -19.89
C ARG A 57 2.86 8.40 -18.63
N MET A 58 2.56 9.46 -17.91
CA MET A 58 3.04 9.70 -16.56
C MET A 58 1.86 9.69 -15.61
N SER A 59 2.04 9.09 -14.44
CA SER A 59 1.04 9.07 -13.39
C SER A 59 1.64 9.53 -12.08
N VAL A 60 0.87 10.30 -11.33
CA VAL A 60 1.14 10.62 -9.92
C VAL A 60 -0.16 10.41 -9.17
N GLY A 61 -0.10 9.81 -8.01
CA GLY A 61 -1.30 9.48 -7.26
C GLY A 61 -1.05 9.26 -5.79
N PHE A 62 -2.17 9.18 -5.09
CA PHE A 62 -2.24 8.90 -3.68
C PHE A 62 -3.27 7.82 -3.46
N ALA A 63 -2.98 6.88 -2.56
CA ALA A 63 -3.92 5.85 -2.16
C ALA A 63 -3.99 5.71 -0.65
N LEU A 64 -5.19 5.38 -0.18
CA LEU A 64 -5.53 5.07 1.19
C LEU A 64 -6.04 3.63 1.25
N PRO A 65 -5.17 2.63 1.35
CA PRO A 65 -5.56 1.27 1.64
C PRO A 65 -6.03 1.13 3.09
N PHE A 66 -7.09 0.38 3.29
CA PHE A 66 -7.59 -0.12 4.56
C PHE A 66 -7.23 -1.59 4.64
N SER A 67 -6.44 -1.94 5.64
CA SER A 67 -5.99 -3.30 5.88
C SER A 67 -7.06 -4.07 6.65
N LEU A 68 -7.46 -5.23 6.14
CA LEU A 68 -8.39 -6.13 6.81
C LEU A 68 -7.60 -7.17 7.61
N LEU A 69 -7.42 -6.92 8.90
CA LEU A 69 -6.71 -7.82 9.81
C LEU A 69 -7.65 -8.91 10.33
N GLN A 70 -7.27 -10.18 10.24
CA GLN A 70 -8.03 -11.27 10.86
C GLN A 70 -7.55 -11.50 12.31
N PRO A 71 -8.39 -12.00 13.24
CA PRO A 71 -8.02 -12.22 14.63
C PRO A 71 -6.78 -13.12 14.85
N GLY A 72 -6.46 -14.00 13.88
CA GLY A 72 -5.27 -14.87 13.91
C GLY A 72 -3.98 -14.22 13.40
N ASP A 73 -4.06 -13.09 12.69
CA ASP A 73 -2.89 -12.37 12.16
C ASP A 73 -2.28 -11.42 13.20
N VAL A 74 -2.98 -11.24 14.32
CA VAL A 74 -2.79 -10.12 15.25
C VAL A 74 -2.05 -10.53 16.52
N GLN A 75 -1.76 -11.83 16.70
CA GLN A 75 -1.13 -12.36 17.91
C GLN A 75 0.20 -13.03 17.58
N LEU A 76 1.29 -12.38 17.94
CA LEU A 76 2.63 -12.96 17.86
C LEU A 76 3.10 -13.24 19.29
N GLU A 77 3.36 -14.51 19.60
CA GLU A 77 4.12 -14.88 20.79
C GLU A 77 5.59 -14.58 20.52
N HIS A 78 6.18 -13.65 21.28
CA HIS A 78 7.61 -13.40 21.22
C HIS A 78 8.26 -13.68 22.58
N GLU A 79 9.46 -14.25 22.55
CA GLU A 79 10.23 -14.48 23.76
C GLU A 79 11.04 -13.22 24.10
N ILE A 80 10.72 -12.61 25.22
CA ILE A 80 11.27 -11.32 25.68
C ILE A 80 11.85 -11.56 27.06
N ASP A 81 13.16 -11.32 27.23
CA ASP A 81 13.87 -11.60 28.48
C ASP A 81 13.61 -13.02 29.05
N GLY A 82 13.41 -14.02 28.18
CA GLY A 82 13.12 -15.42 28.55
C GLY A 82 11.66 -15.71 28.93
N LYS A 83 10.72 -14.79 28.68
CA LYS A 83 9.28 -14.98 28.86
C LYS A 83 8.53 -14.83 27.54
N LYS A 84 7.57 -15.71 27.30
CA LYS A 84 6.65 -15.58 26.15
C LYS A 84 5.64 -14.48 26.42
N GLU A 85 5.70 -13.39 25.67
CA GLU A 85 4.75 -12.29 25.73
C GLU A 85 3.92 -12.22 24.44
N LEU A 86 2.65 -11.87 24.60
CA LEU A 86 1.68 -11.79 23.51
C LEU A 86 1.62 -10.36 22.97
N VAL A 87 2.13 -10.15 21.77
CA VAL A 87 2.04 -8.86 21.07
C VAL A 87 0.74 -8.82 20.27
N ARG A 88 -0.11 -7.80 20.53
CA ARG A 88 -1.39 -7.60 19.85
C ARG A 88 -1.40 -6.33 19.00
N ILE A 89 -1.55 -6.46 17.69
CA ILE A 89 -1.56 -5.32 16.77
C ILE A 89 -2.99 -4.80 16.56
N GLN A 90 -3.26 -3.58 17.01
CA GLN A 90 -4.63 -3.04 17.06
C GLN A 90 -5.06 -2.38 15.74
N SER A 91 -4.13 -1.78 14.99
CA SER A 91 -4.44 -1.09 13.75
C SER A 91 -3.27 -1.04 12.77
N LEU A 92 -3.59 -0.98 11.47
CA LEU A 92 -2.62 -0.80 10.38
C LEU A 92 -3.17 0.20 9.38
N GLN A 93 -2.57 1.40 9.35
CA GLN A 93 -2.99 2.52 8.52
C GLN A 93 -1.89 2.85 7.49
N PRO A 94 -1.95 2.23 6.30
CA PRO A 94 -1.03 2.56 5.21
C PRO A 94 -1.49 3.80 4.43
N TYR A 95 -0.53 4.61 4.04
CA TYR A 95 -0.64 5.74 3.12
C TYR A 95 0.34 5.49 1.97
N GLU A 96 -0.12 5.66 0.73
CA GLU A 96 0.70 5.37 -0.44
C GLU A 96 0.79 6.58 -1.35
N PHE A 97 2.01 7.07 -1.56
CA PHE A 97 2.30 8.01 -2.63
C PHE A 97 2.87 7.26 -3.83
N ARG A 98 2.30 7.48 -5.01
CA ARG A 98 2.52 6.65 -6.19
C ARG A 98 2.93 7.51 -7.35
N PHE A 99 3.91 7.06 -8.12
CA PHE A 99 4.29 7.67 -9.38
C PHE A 99 4.57 6.59 -10.41
N GLY A 100 4.39 6.88 -11.67
CA GLY A 100 4.62 5.90 -12.72
C GLY A 100 4.92 6.52 -14.06
N LEU A 101 5.63 5.74 -14.87
CA LEU A 101 5.98 6.07 -16.24
C LEU A 101 5.67 4.85 -17.10
N GLY A 102 5.01 5.07 -18.22
CA GLY A 102 4.51 4.00 -19.05
C GLY A 102 4.21 4.40 -20.48
N GLY A 103 3.74 3.41 -21.22
CA GLY A 103 3.24 3.56 -22.58
C GLY A 103 1.73 3.35 -22.62
N GLU A 104 1.02 4.15 -23.41
CA GLU A 104 -0.37 3.87 -23.77
C GLU A 104 -0.56 3.93 -25.29
N TYR A 105 -1.45 3.08 -25.81
CA TYR A 105 -1.81 3.06 -27.23
C TYR A 105 -3.33 3.12 -27.37
N SER A 106 -3.85 4.11 -28.09
CA SER A 106 -5.29 4.31 -28.23
C SER A 106 -5.80 3.69 -29.52
N TRP A 107 -6.71 2.73 -29.39
CA TRP A 107 -7.43 2.11 -30.50
C TRP A 107 -8.94 2.29 -30.33
N GLY A 108 -9.49 3.28 -31.06
CA GLY A 108 -10.90 3.63 -30.96
C GLY A 108 -11.30 4.13 -29.57
N ARG A 109 -12.18 3.39 -28.89
CA ARG A 109 -12.64 3.69 -27.52
C ARG A 109 -11.74 3.09 -26.44
N PHE A 110 -10.86 2.17 -26.80
CA PHE A 110 -10.01 1.43 -25.87
C PHE A 110 -8.58 1.97 -25.92
N THR A 111 -7.99 2.14 -24.75
CA THR A 111 -6.60 2.57 -24.61
C THR A 111 -5.92 1.63 -23.62
N PRO A 112 -5.37 0.49 -24.09
CA PRO A 112 -4.46 -0.31 -23.28
C PRO A 112 -3.19 0.47 -22.90
N TYR A 113 -2.63 0.13 -21.76
CA TYR A 113 -1.39 0.72 -21.27
C TYR A 113 -0.59 -0.26 -20.40
N LEU A 114 0.68 0.08 -20.24
CA LEU A 114 1.62 -0.57 -19.34
C LEU A 114 2.52 0.49 -18.68
N ASP A 115 2.60 0.50 -17.36
CA ASP A 115 3.45 1.41 -16.59
C ASP A 115 4.39 0.65 -15.67
N LEU A 116 5.57 1.23 -15.47
CA LEU A 116 6.41 0.98 -14.31
C LEU A 116 6.00 1.96 -13.21
N MET A 117 5.72 1.44 -12.01
CA MET A 117 5.24 2.19 -10.87
C MET A 117 6.29 2.18 -9.76
N GLY A 118 6.54 3.36 -9.19
CA GLY A 118 7.20 3.55 -7.90
C GLY A 118 6.17 3.92 -6.85
N THR A 119 6.31 3.39 -5.64
CA THR A 119 5.41 3.72 -4.52
C THR A 119 6.20 3.91 -3.24
N ILE A 120 5.96 5.05 -2.58
CA ILE A 120 6.40 5.32 -1.21
C ILE A 120 5.24 4.94 -0.31
N HIS A 121 5.50 4.01 0.61
CA HIS A 121 4.58 3.56 1.63
C HIS A 121 4.94 4.25 2.94
N VAL A 122 3.96 4.83 3.60
CA VAL A 122 4.05 5.30 4.98
C VAL A 122 3.00 4.54 5.76
N VAL A 123 3.40 3.71 6.72
CA VAL A 123 2.51 2.82 7.45
C VAL A 123 2.58 3.15 8.92
N HIS A 124 1.47 3.60 9.50
CA HIS A 124 1.32 3.75 10.93
C HIS A 124 0.63 2.51 11.51
N THR A 125 1.10 2.03 12.64
CA THR A 125 0.52 0.89 13.34
C THR A 125 0.56 1.11 14.84
N GLN A 126 -0.53 0.73 15.50
CA GLN A 126 -0.62 0.72 16.95
C GLN A 126 -0.51 -0.72 17.43
N MET A 127 0.43 -0.98 18.34
CA MET A 127 0.64 -2.30 18.95
C MET A 127 0.37 -2.22 20.45
N SER A 128 -0.12 -3.31 21.02
CA SER A 128 -0.40 -3.44 22.45
C SER A 128 0.29 -4.64 23.05
N ILE A 129 0.95 -4.43 24.18
CA ILE A 129 1.71 -5.45 24.94
C ILE A 129 1.40 -5.22 26.40
N GLU A 130 0.94 -6.28 27.07
CA GLU A 130 0.59 -6.21 28.49
C GLU A 130 -0.29 -4.99 28.83
N GLU A 131 -1.28 -4.71 27.97
CA GLU A 131 -2.23 -3.58 28.08
C GLU A 131 -1.67 -2.17 27.80
N ILE A 132 -0.39 -2.04 27.44
CA ILE A 132 0.23 -0.77 27.02
C ILE A 132 0.14 -0.64 25.50
N SER A 133 -0.48 0.43 25.00
CA SER A 133 -0.52 0.77 23.57
C SER A 133 0.66 1.67 23.18
N LEU A 134 1.33 1.31 22.08
CA LEU A 134 2.49 2.02 21.52
C LEU A 134 2.29 2.25 20.01
N ASP A 135 2.69 3.42 19.54
CA ASP A 135 2.56 3.83 18.15
C ASP A 135 3.89 3.69 17.38
N TYR A 136 3.79 3.19 16.16
CA TYR A 136 4.93 2.92 15.28
C TYR A 136 4.65 3.39 13.86
N ALA A 137 5.72 3.82 13.20
CA ALA A 137 5.70 4.20 11.80
C ALA A 137 6.78 3.44 11.01
N SER A 138 6.47 3.12 9.77
CA SER A 138 7.44 2.63 8.80
C SER A 138 7.30 3.39 7.49
N THR A 139 8.43 3.75 6.88
CA THR A 139 8.46 4.29 5.53
C THR A 139 9.34 3.41 4.65
N HIS A 140 8.79 2.91 3.55
CA HIS A 140 9.53 2.06 2.62
C HIS A 140 9.11 2.28 1.17
N PHE A 141 9.98 1.87 0.25
CA PHE A 141 9.77 2.01 -1.18
C PHE A 141 9.40 0.66 -1.82
N SER A 142 8.55 0.66 -2.84
CA SER A 142 8.24 -0.51 -3.65
C SER A 142 8.17 -0.18 -5.13
N PHE A 143 8.50 -1.16 -5.97
CA PHE A 143 8.27 -1.08 -7.42
C PHE A 143 7.31 -2.17 -7.88
N SER A 144 6.50 -1.80 -8.86
CA SER A 144 5.50 -2.68 -9.47
C SER A 144 5.31 -2.36 -10.94
N THR A 145 4.76 -3.33 -11.67
CA THR A 145 4.28 -3.12 -13.04
C THR A 145 2.76 -3.04 -13.01
N ARG A 146 2.20 -2.04 -13.68
CA ARG A 146 0.75 -1.86 -13.82
C ARG A 146 0.35 -2.01 -15.28
N ALA A 147 -0.65 -2.83 -15.55
CA ALA A 147 -1.26 -2.95 -16.87
C ALA A 147 -2.76 -2.77 -16.77
N GLY A 148 -3.36 -2.11 -17.76
CA GLY A 148 -4.79 -1.86 -17.74
C GLY A 148 -5.33 -1.41 -19.08
N VAL A 149 -6.65 -1.21 -19.10
CA VAL A 149 -7.37 -0.70 -20.25
C VAL A 149 -8.26 0.44 -19.80
N ARG A 150 -8.12 1.58 -20.49
CA ARG A 150 -9.02 2.71 -20.35
C ARG A 150 -10.08 2.66 -21.44
N ILE A 151 -11.34 2.85 -21.05
CA ILE A 151 -12.50 2.87 -21.93
C ILE A 151 -13.08 4.29 -21.94
N ARG A 152 -13.09 4.92 -23.11
CA ARG A 152 -13.70 6.24 -23.31
C ARG A 152 -15.22 6.09 -23.39
N LEU A 153 -15.95 6.68 -22.43
CA LEU A 153 -17.42 6.64 -22.41
C LEU A 153 -18.03 7.81 -23.19
N ARG A 154 -17.57 9.03 -22.89
CA ARG A 154 -17.95 10.29 -23.57
C ARG A 154 -16.71 11.16 -23.76
N SER A 155 -16.86 12.32 -24.40
CA SER A 155 -15.74 13.24 -24.68
C SER A 155 -14.90 13.58 -23.45
N TYR A 156 -15.55 13.65 -22.28
CA TYR A 156 -14.91 14.10 -21.03
C TYR A 156 -14.72 13.00 -19.98
N PHE A 157 -15.30 11.81 -20.15
CA PHE A 157 -15.29 10.76 -19.12
C PHE A 157 -14.66 9.47 -19.63
N TYR A 158 -13.89 8.83 -18.76
CA TYR A 158 -13.35 7.51 -19.00
C TYR A 158 -13.48 6.63 -17.76
N VAL A 159 -13.55 5.33 -18.02
CA VAL A 159 -13.39 4.27 -17.02
C VAL A 159 -12.05 3.61 -17.24
N ASP A 160 -11.39 3.22 -16.18
CA ASP A 160 -10.08 2.60 -16.19
C ASP A 160 -10.12 1.36 -15.30
N VAL A 161 -9.69 0.23 -15.86
CA VAL A 161 -9.59 -1.05 -15.14
C VAL A 161 -8.15 -1.53 -15.29
N TYR A 162 -7.52 -1.90 -14.17
CA TYR A 162 -6.12 -2.30 -14.19
C TYR A 162 -5.81 -3.37 -13.15
N GLY A 163 -4.72 -4.08 -13.43
CA GLY A 163 -4.00 -4.94 -12.49
C GLY A 163 -2.58 -4.43 -12.31
N GLU A 164 -2.03 -4.67 -11.13
CA GLU A 164 -0.69 -4.27 -10.74
C GLU A 164 -0.03 -5.40 -9.98
N PHE A 165 1.22 -5.68 -10.33
CA PHE A 165 2.01 -6.76 -9.76
C PHE A 165 3.29 -6.18 -9.20
N GLY A 166 3.51 -6.39 -7.91
CA GLY A 166 4.73 -5.97 -7.25
C GLY A 166 5.83 -7.00 -7.45
N PHE A 167 7.02 -6.52 -7.78
CA PHE A 167 8.21 -7.35 -7.89
C PHE A 167 9.31 -6.93 -6.89
N MET A 168 9.16 -5.78 -6.25
CA MET A 168 10.02 -5.34 -5.15
C MET A 168 9.23 -4.54 -4.11
N GLY A 169 9.45 -4.83 -2.83
CA GLY A 169 8.78 -4.18 -1.70
C GLY A 169 7.53 -4.91 -1.23
N SER A 170 6.62 -4.21 -0.54
CA SER A 170 5.47 -4.83 0.15
C SER A 170 4.27 -5.13 -0.74
N LEU A 171 4.26 -4.69 -1.99
CA LEU A 171 3.16 -5.01 -2.91
C LEU A 171 3.30 -6.44 -3.43
N THR A 172 2.26 -7.26 -3.25
CA THR A 172 2.17 -8.55 -3.97
C THR A 172 1.38 -8.34 -5.27
N TRP A 173 0.11 -7.96 -5.14
CA TRP A 173 -0.74 -7.63 -6.28
C TRP A 173 -1.82 -6.63 -5.88
N ASN A 174 -2.33 -5.88 -6.85
CA ASN A 174 -3.43 -4.94 -6.67
C ASN A 174 -4.26 -4.90 -7.96
N SER A 175 -5.56 -4.70 -7.85
CA SER A 175 -6.42 -4.39 -8.97
C SER A 175 -7.31 -3.22 -8.62
N GLY A 176 -7.79 -2.50 -9.63
CA GLY A 176 -8.67 -1.39 -9.36
C GLY A 176 -9.53 -1.00 -10.53
N VAL A 177 -10.58 -0.27 -10.19
CA VAL A 177 -11.47 0.39 -11.12
C VAL A 177 -11.50 1.87 -10.76
N SER A 178 -11.31 2.72 -11.75
CA SER A 178 -11.36 4.16 -11.55
C SER A 178 -12.19 4.85 -12.63
N VAL A 179 -12.79 5.97 -12.24
CA VAL A 179 -13.47 6.89 -13.15
C VAL A 179 -12.68 8.19 -13.15
N GLY A 180 -12.47 8.73 -14.33
CA GLY A 180 -11.71 9.96 -14.50
C GLY A 180 -12.35 10.91 -15.49
N PHE A 181 -12.01 12.18 -15.28
CA PHE A 181 -12.35 13.26 -16.19
C PHE A 181 -11.13 13.56 -17.07
N ARG A 182 -11.38 13.87 -18.34
CA ARG A 182 -10.38 14.36 -19.29
C ARG A 182 -10.67 15.82 -19.58
N THR A 183 -9.71 16.69 -19.27
CA THR A 183 -9.68 18.05 -19.80
C THR A 183 -9.14 18.05 -21.24
N PRO A 184 -9.62 18.96 -22.11
CA PRO A 184 -9.07 19.21 -23.43
C PRO A 184 -7.56 19.47 -23.40
#